data_AF-A0A9P7C012-F1
#
_entry.id   AF-A0A9P7C012-F1
#
_cell.length_a   1.000
_cell.length_b   1.000
_cell.length_c   1.000
_cell.angle_alpha   90.00
_cell.angle_beta   90.00
_cell.angle_gamma   90.00
#
_symmetry.space_group_name_H-M   'P 1'
#
loop_
_entity.id
_entity.type
_entity.pdbx_description
1 polymer ?
#
loop_
_entity_poly.entity_id
_entity_poly.type
_entity_poly.pdbx_seq_one_letter_code
_entity_poly.pdbx_strand_id
1 'polypeptide(L)'
;MELKVCQPRKIPNHCAMLRKVIVTPSTLFIEPPNLETTNRVVRHYQDHADRFIRVQFMDEGFNRVGAARSKKTNEPIYDRIYDVLKRGIQIGDRKYEFLAFSSSQLREHGCWFFASTPQLTPDMIRRWMGVFSHEKVVAKHAVRMGQ
;
A
#
# COMPACT_ATOMS: atom_id res chain seq x y z
N MET A 1 -4.28 -18.61 39.55
CA MET A 1 -4.67 -17.94 38.29
C MET A 1 -4.20 -18.81 37.14
N GLU A 2 -5.09 -19.49 36.44
CA GLU A 2 -4.72 -20.21 35.21
C GLU A 2 -4.62 -19.22 34.05
N LEU A 3 -3.42 -19.12 33.48
CA LEU A 3 -3.20 -18.42 32.21
C LEU A 3 -3.82 -19.25 31.09
N LYS A 4 -5.00 -18.86 30.61
CA LYS A 4 -5.57 -19.40 29.38
C LYS A 4 -4.71 -18.97 28.20
N VAL A 5 -3.89 -19.90 27.71
CA VAL A 5 -3.17 -19.73 26.44
C VAL A 5 -4.20 -19.82 25.31
N CYS A 6 -4.58 -18.67 24.75
CA CYS A 6 -5.40 -18.62 23.55
C CYS A 6 -4.65 -19.32 22.40
N GLN A 7 -5.19 -20.44 21.92
CA GLN A 7 -4.61 -21.16 20.78
C GLN A 7 -4.48 -20.22 19.57
N PRO A 8 -3.39 -20.33 18.79
CA PRO A 8 -3.22 -19.51 17.60
C PRO A 8 -4.37 -19.81 16.62
N ARG A 9 -5.23 -18.81 16.36
CA ARG A 9 -6.30 -18.90 15.37
C ARG A 9 -5.65 -19.22 14.02
N LYS A 10 -6.02 -20.36 13.42
CA LYS A 10 -5.60 -20.69 12.06
C LYS A 10 -6.13 -19.62 11.12
N ILE A 11 -5.22 -18.89 10.49
CA ILE A 11 -5.57 -17.90 9.47
C ILE A 11 -6.09 -18.65 8.24
N PRO A 12 -7.26 -18.31 7.70
CA PRO A 12 -7.75 -18.92 6.46
C PRO A 12 -6.76 -18.71 5.31
N ASN A 13 -6.64 -19.68 4.39
CA ASN A 13 -5.69 -19.63 3.25
C ASN A 13 -5.87 -18.40 2.32
N HIS A 14 -7.01 -17.71 2.41
CA HIS A 14 -7.30 -16.49 1.66
C HIS A 14 -7.02 -15.21 2.44
N CYS A 15 -6.58 -15.29 3.69
CA CYS A 15 -6.29 -14.16 4.56
C CYS A 15 -4.81 -14.14 4.96
N ALA A 16 -4.28 -12.95 5.23
CA ALA A 16 -2.96 -12.78 5.80
C ALA A 16 -2.96 -11.60 6.78
N MET A 17 -2.04 -11.64 7.75
CA MET A 17 -1.78 -10.50 8.62
C MET A 17 -0.95 -9.49 7.83
N LEU A 18 -1.58 -8.38 7.43
CA LEU A 18 -0.94 -7.35 6.62
C LEU A 18 -0.91 -6.04 7.40
N ARG A 19 0.18 -5.29 7.28
CA ARG A 19 0.28 -3.95 7.85
C ARG A 19 -0.31 -2.94 6.89
N LYS A 20 -1.00 -1.96 7.46
CA LYS A 20 -1.49 -0.80 6.75
C LYS A 20 -0.76 0.45 7.22
N VAL A 21 -0.43 1.31 6.27
CA VAL A 21 0.21 2.60 6.48
C VAL A 21 -0.71 3.67 5.91
N ILE A 22 -1.06 4.64 6.74
CA ILE A 22 -1.85 5.79 6.34
C ILE A 22 -0.90 6.96 6.16
N VAL A 23 -0.93 7.58 4.98
CA VAL A 23 -0.14 8.76 4.66
C VAL A 23 -1.09 9.95 4.56
N THR A 24 -0.88 10.94 5.41
CA THR A 24 -1.53 12.25 5.35
C THR A 24 -0.55 13.30 4.83
N PRO A 25 -1.00 14.53 4.51
CA PRO A 25 -0.09 15.57 4.01
C PRO A 25 1.06 15.86 4.99
N SER A 26 0.79 15.85 6.30
CA SER A 26 1.79 16.16 7.33
C SER A 26 2.43 14.92 7.97
N THR A 27 1.71 13.80 8.06
CA THR A 27 2.05 12.70 8.96
C THR A 27 1.92 11.33 8.28
N LEU A 28 2.57 10.32 8.87
CA LEU A 28 2.44 8.92 8.48
C LEU A 28 2.09 8.09 9.71
N PHE A 29 1.04 7.29 9.61
CA PHE A 29 0.57 6.40 10.66
C PHE A 29 0.78 4.94 10.25
N ILE A 30 1.35 4.14 11.14
CA ILE A 30 1.53 2.70 10.93
C ILE A 30 0.53 1.97 11.82
N GLU A 31 -0.41 1.27 11.20
CA GLU A 31 -1.39 0.46 11.91
C GLU A 31 -0.79 -0.91 12.27
N PRO A 32 -1.22 -1.51 13.40
CA PRO A 32 -0.86 -2.89 13.70
C PRO A 32 -1.31 -3.83 12.58
N PRO A 33 -0.61 -4.96 12.37
CA PRO A 33 -1.05 -5.96 11.39
C PRO A 33 -2.50 -6.37 11.65
N ASN A 34 -3.33 -6.27 10.61
CA ASN A 34 -4.72 -6.69 10.65
C ASN A 34 -4.95 -7.85 9.70
N LEU A 35 -5.95 -8.68 10.01
CA LEU A 35 -6.34 -9.79 9.16
C LEU A 35 -7.08 -9.24 7.93
N GLU A 36 -6.42 -9.27 6.77
CA GLU A 36 -7.00 -8.83 5.50
C GLU A 36 -7.15 -9.98 4.52
N THR A 37 -8.18 -9.91 3.69
CA THR A 37 -8.34 -10.80 2.54
C THR A 37 -7.25 -10.50 1.51
N THR A 38 -6.43 -11.50 1.24
CA THR A 38 -5.29 -11.39 0.31
C THR A 38 -5.74 -11.26 -1.14
N ASN A 39 -4.88 -10.71 -1.98
CA ASN A 39 -5.05 -10.74 -3.43
C ASN A 39 -4.20 -11.87 -4.05
N ARG A 40 -4.32 -12.09 -5.38
CA ARG A 40 -3.57 -13.15 -6.08
C ARG A 40 -2.05 -13.04 -5.94
N VAL A 41 -1.53 -11.82 -5.77
CA VAL A 41 -0.10 -11.53 -5.64
C VAL A 41 0.39 -11.97 -4.26
N VAL A 42 -0.29 -11.53 -3.21
CA VAL A 42 0.05 -11.90 -1.82
C VAL A 42 -0.10 -13.42 -1.62
N ARG A 43 -1.10 -14.06 -2.24
CA ARG A 43 -1.24 -15.53 -2.21
C ARG A 43 -0.08 -16.25 -2.90
N HIS A 44 0.39 -15.73 -4.03
CA HIS A 44 1.50 -16.33 -4.76
C HIS A 44 2.83 -16.17 -4.01
N TYR A 45 3.03 -15.02 -3.36
CA TYR A 45 4.22 -14.70 -2.57
C TYR A 45 3.97 -14.77 -1.06
N GLN A 46 3.20 -15.78 -0.61
CA GLN A 46 2.78 -15.91 0.80
C GLN A 46 3.97 -16.04 1.76
N ASP A 47 5.08 -16.63 1.32
CA ASP A 47 6.32 -16.78 2.10
C ASP A 47 7.00 -15.42 2.37
N HIS A 48 6.56 -14.37 1.66
CA HIS A 48 6.99 -12.99 1.83
C HIS A 48 5.83 -12.07 2.22
N ALA A 49 4.72 -12.60 2.74
CA ALA A 49 3.53 -11.82 3.09
C ALA A 49 3.84 -10.70 4.10
N ASP A 50 4.78 -10.91 5.02
CA ASP A 50 5.23 -9.94 6.02
C ASP A 50 5.95 -8.71 5.44
N ARG A 51 6.34 -8.78 4.15
CA ARG A 51 7.02 -7.72 3.40
C ARG A 51 6.07 -6.93 2.50
N PHE A 52 4.79 -7.29 2.45
CA PHE A 52 3.76 -6.47 1.81
C PHE A 52 3.17 -5.50 2.82
N ILE A 53 3.05 -4.24 2.42
CA ILE A 53 2.27 -3.26 3.16
C ILE A 53 1.25 -2.61 2.24
N ARG A 54 0.10 -2.32 2.82
CA ARG A 54 -0.92 -1.51 2.18
C ARG A 54 -0.70 -0.06 2.56
N VAL A 55 -0.52 0.81 1.58
CA VAL A 55 -0.40 2.26 1.80
C VAL A 55 -1.69 2.91 1.36
N GLN A 56 -2.28 3.75 2.20
CA GLN A 56 -3.50 4.50 1.92
C GLN A 56 -3.25 5.99 2.12
N PHE A 57 -3.66 6.80 1.14
CA PHE A 57 -3.52 8.25 1.19
C PHE A 57 -4.85 8.88 1.63
N MET A 58 -4.81 9.71 2.67
CA MET A 58 -5.97 10.37 3.26
C MET A 58 -5.66 11.83 3.60
N ASP A 59 -6.69 12.63 3.88
CA ASP A 59 -6.50 13.91 4.56
C ASP A 59 -6.29 13.74 6.08
N GLU A 60 -6.01 14.83 6.80
CA GLU A 60 -5.81 14.79 8.26
C GLU A 60 -7.08 14.41 9.05
N GLY A 61 -8.25 14.52 8.43
CA GLY A 61 -9.52 14.08 8.99
C GLY A 61 -9.83 12.60 8.69
N PHE A 62 -8.89 11.85 8.12
CA PHE A 62 -9.07 10.49 7.60
C PHE A 62 -10.18 10.39 6.53
N ASN A 63 -10.53 11.49 5.89
CA ASN A 63 -11.41 11.47 4.74
C ASN A 63 -10.61 11.11 3.49
N ARG A 64 -11.34 10.55 2.52
CA ARG A 64 -10.78 10.32 1.18
C ARG A 64 -10.33 11.66 0.61
N VAL A 65 -9.14 11.69 0.02
CA VAL A 65 -8.64 12.87 -0.70
C VAL A 65 -9.58 13.14 -1.88
N GLY A 66 -10.59 13.97 -1.64
CA GLY A 66 -11.56 14.35 -2.65
C GLY A 66 -10.89 15.24 -3.70
N ALA A 67 -11.35 15.13 -4.95
CA ALA A 67 -11.15 16.18 -5.94
C ALA A 67 -11.92 17.42 -5.47
N ALA A 68 -11.34 18.21 -4.57
CA ALA A 68 -11.94 19.46 -4.13
C ALA A 68 -11.95 20.44 -5.31
N ARG A 69 -13.07 21.14 -5.46
CA ARG A 69 -13.41 22.11 -6.53
C ARG A 69 -12.41 23.27 -6.70
N SER A 70 -11.36 23.36 -5.88
CA SER A 70 -10.32 24.40 -5.95
C SER A 70 -8.93 23.79 -6.04
N LYS A 71 -8.30 23.93 -7.21
CA LYS A 71 -6.94 23.43 -7.53
C LYS A 71 -5.83 23.85 -6.55
N LYS A 72 -6.05 24.86 -5.71
CA LYS A 72 -5.03 25.45 -4.83
C LYS A 72 -4.84 24.79 -3.46
N THR A 73 -5.78 23.96 -2.98
CA THR A 73 -5.72 23.44 -1.60
C THR A 73 -5.06 22.06 -1.45
N ASN A 74 -4.88 21.30 -2.55
CA ASN A 74 -4.37 19.93 -2.50
C ASN A 74 -2.93 19.75 -3.04
N GLU A 75 -2.20 20.80 -3.40
CA GLU A 75 -0.79 20.68 -3.82
C GLU A 75 0.09 19.91 -2.82
N PRO A 76 0.03 20.17 -1.49
CA PRO A 76 0.91 19.48 -0.55
C PRO A 76 0.66 17.97 -0.45
N ILE A 77 -0.60 17.53 -0.57
CA ILE A 77 -0.91 16.09 -0.54
C ILE A 77 -0.44 15.40 -1.80
N TYR A 78 -0.52 16.05 -2.97
CA TYR A 78 -0.03 15.47 -4.22
C TYR A 78 1.48 15.37 -4.25
N ASP A 79 2.19 16.40 -3.77
CA ASP A 79 3.64 16.36 -3.61
C ASP A 79 4.05 15.24 -2.66
N ARG A 80 3.32 15.10 -1.55
CA ARG A 80 3.54 14.02 -0.57
C ARG A 80 3.32 12.64 -1.17
N ILE A 81 2.23 12.45 -1.93
CA ILE A 81 1.94 11.20 -2.65
C ILE A 81 3.08 10.90 -3.61
N TYR A 82 3.50 11.88 -4.41
CA TYR A 82 4.57 11.70 -5.39
C TYR A 82 5.90 11.33 -4.72
N ASP A 83 6.26 12.02 -3.63
CA ASP A 83 7.46 11.72 -2.86
C ASP A 83 7.43 10.31 -2.26
N VAL A 84 6.30 9.88 -1.68
CA VAL A 84 6.17 8.52 -1.12
C VAL A 84 6.24 7.46 -2.20
N LEU A 85 5.57 7.66 -3.35
CA LEU A 85 5.63 6.74 -4.48
C LEU A 85 7.04 6.64 -5.07
N LYS A 86 7.79 7.75 -5.13
CA LYS A 86 9.13 7.81 -5.71
C LYS A 86 10.22 7.31 -4.76
N ARG A 87 10.17 7.70 -3.49
CA ARG A 87 11.23 7.41 -2.51
C ARG A 87 11.00 6.08 -1.80
N GLY A 88 9.76 5.62 -1.69
CA GLY A 88 9.39 4.51 -0.82
C GLY A 88 9.12 4.96 0.62
N ILE A 89 8.85 3.99 1.49
CA ILE A 89 8.62 4.18 2.92
C ILE A 89 9.65 3.33 3.69
N GLN A 90 10.42 3.95 4.57
CA GLN A 90 11.33 3.24 5.47
C GLN A 90 10.59 2.90 6.77
N ILE A 91 10.54 1.62 7.14
CA ILE A 91 10.02 1.16 8.43
C ILE A 91 11.06 0.23 9.06
N GLY A 92 11.72 0.70 10.12
CA GLY A 92 12.83 -0.02 10.74
C GLY A 92 13.98 -0.23 9.76
N ASP A 93 14.41 -1.48 9.61
CA ASP A 93 15.46 -1.94 8.69
C ASP A 93 14.96 -2.16 7.25
N ARG A 94 13.65 -2.06 7.01
CA ARG A 94 13.04 -2.40 5.72
C ARG A 94 12.62 -1.15 4.96
N LYS A 95 13.07 -1.06 3.71
CA LYS A 95 12.57 -0.09 2.73
C LYS A 95 11.46 -0.73 1.89
N TYR A 96 10.28 -0.14 1.95
CA TYR A 96 9.13 -0.54 1.16
C TYR A 96 9.05 0.34 -0.08
N GLU A 97 8.99 -0.29 -1.25
CA GLU A 97 8.95 0.38 -2.54
C GLU A 97 7.61 0.14 -3.21
N PHE A 98 7.18 1.11 -4.02
CA PHE A 98 5.90 1.02 -4.71
C PHE A 98 5.85 -0.24 -5.59
N LEU A 99 4.77 -1.02 -5.44
CA LEU A 99 4.55 -2.24 -6.19
C LEU A 99 3.49 -2.05 -7.28
N ALA A 100 2.25 -1.78 -6.87
CA ALA A 100 1.11 -1.64 -7.77
C ALA A 100 -0.12 -1.09 -7.03
N PHE A 101 -1.12 -0.67 -7.80
CA PHE A 101 -2.49 -0.46 -7.33
C PHE A 101 -3.42 -1.38 -8.11
N SER A 102 -4.52 -1.83 -7.50
CA SER A 102 -5.67 -2.35 -8.26
C SER A 102 -6.71 -1.26 -8.46
N SER A 103 -7.61 -1.42 -9.43
CA SER A 103 -8.74 -0.51 -9.65
C SER A 103 -9.64 -0.32 -8.41
N SER A 104 -9.81 -1.36 -7.58
CA SER A 104 -10.50 -1.27 -6.28
C SER A 104 -9.70 -0.47 -5.26
N GLN A 105 -8.38 -0.59 -5.23
CA GLN A 105 -7.53 0.15 -4.32
C GLN A 105 -7.40 1.61 -4.73
N LEU A 106 -7.33 1.92 -6.03
CA LEU A 106 -7.32 3.30 -6.52
C LEU A 106 -8.57 4.07 -6.05
N ARG A 107 -9.75 3.43 -6.06
CA ARG A 107 -11.00 4.00 -5.51
C ARG A 107 -10.95 4.24 -4.00
N GLU A 108 -10.11 3.51 -3.30
CA GLU A 108 -9.88 3.65 -1.86
C GLU A 108 -8.63 4.49 -1.56
N HIS A 109 -8.02 5.13 -2.57
CA HIS A 109 -6.73 5.83 -2.47
C HIS A 109 -5.61 4.96 -1.87
N GLY A 110 -5.66 3.67 -2.14
CA GLY A 110 -4.74 2.66 -1.67
C GLY A 110 -3.80 2.14 -2.76
N CYS A 111 -2.65 1.64 -2.33
CA CYS A 111 -1.69 0.93 -3.17
C CYS A 111 -0.85 -0.04 -2.34
N TRP A 112 -0.16 -0.96 -3.01
CA TRP A 112 0.75 -1.90 -2.39
C TRP A 112 2.18 -1.43 -2.50
N PHE A 113 2.92 -1.63 -1.42
CA PHE A 113 4.36 -1.53 -1.40
C PHE A 113 4.95 -2.86 -0.95
N PHE A 114 6.19 -3.12 -1.37
CA PHE A 114 6.90 -4.34 -1.06
C PHE A 114 8.33 -4.05 -0.60
N ALA A 115 8.78 -4.73 0.45
CA ALA A 115 10.16 -4.66 0.91
C ALA A 115 11.04 -5.73 0.26
N SER A 116 11.94 -5.28 -0.62
CA SER A 116 12.87 -6.11 -1.38
C SER A 116 13.67 -7.10 -0.52
N THR A 117 13.92 -8.28 -1.07
CA THR A 117 14.88 -9.29 -0.57
C THR A 117 16.00 -9.46 -1.61
N PRO A 118 17.12 -10.12 -1.25
CA PRO A 118 18.13 -10.47 -2.25
C PRO A 118 17.60 -11.34 -3.40
N GLN A 119 16.51 -12.08 -3.19
CA GLN A 119 15.94 -13.02 -4.16
C GLN A 119 14.69 -12.51 -4.87
N LEU A 120 14.03 -11.46 -4.34
CA LEU A 120 12.75 -10.97 -4.85
C LEU A 120 12.65 -9.45 -4.71
N THR A 121 12.44 -8.78 -5.83
CA THR A 121 12.25 -7.32 -5.92
C THR A 121 10.84 -6.97 -6.42
N PRO A 122 10.35 -5.74 -6.15
CA PRO A 122 9.09 -5.26 -6.70
C PRO A 122 9.02 -5.32 -8.22
N ASP A 123 10.15 -5.15 -8.93
CA ASP A 123 10.21 -5.31 -10.39
C ASP A 123 9.94 -6.75 -10.83
N MET A 124 10.49 -7.73 -10.12
CA MET A 124 10.24 -9.15 -10.41
C MET A 124 8.78 -9.51 -10.18
N ILE A 125 8.18 -9.03 -9.08
CA ILE A 125 6.75 -9.20 -8.81
C ILE A 125 5.92 -8.53 -9.90
N ARG A 126 6.26 -7.30 -10.32
CA ARG A 126 5.59 -6.61 -11.44
C ARG A 126 5.67 -7.37 -12.76
N ARG A 127 6.82 -7.95 -13.10
CA ARG A 127 6.97 -8.80 -14.28
C ARG A 127 6.07 -10.04 -14.19
N TRP A 128 6.02 -10.69 -13.03
CA TRP A 128 5.15 -11.84 -12.80
C TRP A 128 3.66 -11.48 -12.91
N MET A 129 3.26 -10.30 -12.43
CA MET A 129 1.87 -9.87 -12.54
C MET A 129 1.42 -9.72 -14.01
N GLY A 130 2.37 -9.56 -14.94
CA GLY A 130 2.13 -9.49 -16.38
C GLY A 130 2.16 -8.06 -16.91
N VAL A 131 2.20 -7.92 -18.24
CA VAL A 131 2.12 -6.62 -18.92
C VAL A 131 0.72 -6.06 -18.68
N PHE A 132 0.54 -5.30 -17.60
CA PHE A 132 -0.61 -4.41 -17.48
C PHE A 132 -0.41 -3.26 -18.46
N SER A 133 -0.75 -3.51 -19.72
CA SER A 133 -0.86 -2.52 -20.78
C SER A 133 -1.91 -1.44 -20.45
N HIS A 134 -2.76 -1.66 -19.43
CA HIS A 134 -3.74 -0.69 -18.91
C HIS A 134 -3.35 0.04 -17.62
N GLU A 135 -2.41 -0.47 -16.81
CA GLU A 135 -2.01 0.15 -15.52
C GLU A 135 -0.63 0.82 -15.62
N LYS A 136 -0.24 1.24 -16.83
CA LYS A 136 0.90 2.14 -17.13
C LYS A 136 0.63 3.59 -16.70
N VAL A 137 0.01 3.79 -15.53
CA VAL A 137 -0.66 5.04 -15.21
C VAL A 137 -0.37 5.52 -13.79
N VAL A 138 0.73 5.08 -13.14
CA VAL A 138 1.17 5.71 -11.87
C VAL A 138 1.50 7.19 -12.09
N ALA A 139 2.33 7.49 -13.10
CA ALA A 139 2.66 8.87 -13.44
C ALA A 139 1.50 9.59 -14.18
N LYS A 140 0.85 8.91 -15.14
CA LYS A 140 -0.20 9.53 -15.96
C LYS A 140 -1.53 9.77 -15.22
N HIS A 141 -1.86 9.04 -14.15
CA HIS A 141 -3.08 9.28 -13.35
C HIS A 141 -2.82 10.20 -12.17
N ALA A 142 -1.63 10.15 -11.55
CA ALA A 142 -1.23 11.19 -10.61
C ALA A 142 -1.30 12.59 -11.27
N VAL A 143 -0.85 12.71 -12.53
CA VAL A 143 -0.96 13.96 -13.32
C VAL A 143 -2.42 14.34 -13.66
N ARG A 144 -3.33 13.37 -13.81
CA ARG A 144 -4.75 13.66 -14.12
C ARG A 144 -5.60 14.02 -12.90
N MET A 145 -5.22 13.61 -11.69
CA MET A 145 -5.89 14.07 -10.46
C MET A 145 -5.53 15.52 -10.09
N GLY A 146 -4.48 16.08 -10.72
CA GLY A 146 -4.07 17.48 -10.59
C GLY A 146 -4.60 18.43 -11.68
N GLN A 147 -5.47 17.97 -12.60
CA GLN A 147 -6.12 18.83 -13.61
C GLN A 147 -7.56 19.17 -13.29
#